data_AF-A0A250X202-F1
#
_entry.id   AF-A0A250X202-F1
#
_cell.length_a   1.000
_cell.length_b   1.000
_cell.length_c   1.000
_cell.angle_alpha   90.00
_cell.angle_beta   90.00
_cell.angle_gamma   90.00
#
_symmetry.space_group_name_H-M   'P 1'
#
loop_
_entity.id
_entity.type
_entity.pdbx_description
1 polymer ?
#
loop_
_entity_poly.entity_id
_entity_poly.type
_entity_poly.pdbx_seq_one_letter_code
_entity_poly.pdbx_strand_id
1 'polypeptide(L)'
;MGLIRIILAQLEGSGRGSLASYNQEAYNDLVSFLQSEPLKDGDEWIQKLMLKNSMLGLRVLEVRLAYSLEDFEYDQLERLAKKDMQEANIMLMRSFATTNFENAVRSAESNIISSVTQSPEDKEEQQQQQQQGQ
;
A
#
# COMPACT_ATOMS: atom_id res chain seq x y z
N MET A 1 13.06 6.44 3.13
CA MET A 1 13.70 5.38 3.95
C MET A 1 14.83 4.66 3.23
N GLY A 2 14.65 4.14 2.00
CA GLY A 2 15.69 3.38 1.28
C GLY A 2 17.03 4.12 1.12
N LEU A 3 17.00 5.39 0.72
CA LEU A 3 18.21 6.20 0.55
C LEU A 3 18.98 6.47 1.86
N ILE A 4 18.26 6.74 2.95
CA ILE A 4 18.89 6.97 4.25
C ILE A 4 19.64 5.73 4.73
N ARG A 5 19.16 4.52 4.39
CA ARG A 5 19.89 3.27 4.67
C ARG A 5 21.19 3.15 3.90
N ILE A 6 21.25 3.64 2.66
CA ILE A 6 22.48 3.68 1.87
C ILE A 6 23.52 4.57 2.56
N ILE A 7 23.10 5.75 3.05
CA ILE A 7 23.97 6.67 3.77
C ILE A 7 24.45 6.06 5.09
N LEU A 8 23.56 5.43 5.86
CA LEU A 8 23.94 4.71 7.09
C LEU A 8 24.98 3.63 6.82
N ALA A 9 24.79 2.81 5.78
CA ALA A 9 25.76 1.78 5.39
C ALA A 9 27.11 2.39 4.94
N GLN A 10 27.11 3.55 4.28
CA GLN A 10 28.34 4.27 3.95
C GLN A 10 29.06 4.78 5.22
N LEU A 11 28.32 5.31 6.19
CA LEU A 11 28.89 5.84 7.45
C LEU A 11 29.39 4.74 8.39
N GLU A 12 28.76 3.56 8.35
CA GLU A 12 29.17 2.34 9.08
C GLU A 12 30.42 1.69 8.45
N GLY A 13 30.83 2.12 7.26
CA GLY A 13 31.97 1.55 6.53
C GLY A 13 31.64 0.23 5.81
N SER A 14 30.37 -0.16 5.74
CA SER A 14 29.90 -1.36 5.03
C SER A 14 29.51 -1.08 3.56
N GLY A 15 29.73 0.13 3.06
CA GLY A 15 29.39 0.58 1.71
C GLY A 15 30.36 0.13 0.62
N ARG A 16 29.86 -0.02 -0.62
CA ARG A 16 30.67 -0.31 -1.81
C ARG A 16 31.49 0.92 -2.23
N GLY A 17 32.69 1.10 -1.67
CA GLY A 17 33.65 2.07 -2.20
C GLY A 17 34.70 2.52 -1.20
N SER A 18 35.94 2.66 -1.69
CA SER A 18 37.13 3.17 -0.97
C SER A 18 37.04 4.63 -0.47
N LEU A 19 35.86 5.25 -0.54
CA LEU A 19 35.54 6.63 -0.14
C LEU A 19 34.58 6.70 1.04
N ALA A 20 34.14 5.57 1.60
CA ALA A 20 33.37 5.54 2.83
C ALA A 20 34.25 6.03 3.98
N SER A 21 34.12 7.31 4.33
CA SER A 21 34.68 7.84 5.57
C SER A 21 33.88 7.23 6.71
N TYR A 22 34.39 6.14 7.27
CA TYR A 22 33.91 5.58 8.51
C TYR A 22 33.77 6.73 9.53
N ASN A 23 32.53 7.06 9.88
CA ASN A 23 32.21 8.16 10.77
C ASN A 23 31.08 7.72 11.67
N GLN A 24 31.47 7.05 12.75
CA GLN A 24 30.56 6.50 13.76
C GLN A 24 29.72 7.58 14.44
N GLU A 25 30.26 8.78 14.61
CA GLU A 25 29.54 9.91 15.21
C GLU A 25 28.40 10.38 14.29
N ALA A 26 28.70 10.62 13.02
CA ALA A 26 27.70 10.99 12.02
C ALA A 26 26.64 9.88 11.82
N TYR A 27 27.05 8.60 11.93
CA TYR A 27 26.11 7.47 11.94
C TYR A 27 25.16 7.56 13.13
N ASN A 28 25.69 7.68 14.35
CA ASN A 28 24.90 7.72 15.57
C ASN A 28 23.94 8.93 15.58
N ASP A 29 24.40 10.08 15.09
CA ASP A 29 23.60 11.29 14.92
C ASP A 29 22.42 11.06 13.98
N LEU A 30 22.66 10.45 12.82
CA LEU A 30 21.64 10.17 11.82
C LEU A 30 20.62 9.14 12.32
N VAL A 31 21.07 8.08 13.00
CA VAL A 31 20.19 7.09 13.63
C VAL A 31 19.33 7.74 14.71
N SER A 32 19.93 8.52 15.60
CA SER A 32 19.21 9.22 16.67
C SER A 32 18.19 10.20 16.11
N PHE A 33 18.55 10.91 15.03
CA PHE A 33 17.66 11.84 14.36
C PHE A 33 16.48 11.13 13.67
N LEU A 34 16.68 9.96 13.05
CA LEU A 34 15.59 9.15 12.48
C LEU A 34 14.61 8.63 13.54
N GLN A 35 15.11 8.36 14.75
CA GLN A 35 14.26 7.92 15.86
C GLN A 35 13.41 9.07 16.41
N SER A 36 13.96 10.29 16.46
CA SER A 36 13.25 11.46 17.01
C SER A 36 12.35 12.16 16.00
N GLU A 37 12.75 12.21 14.72
CA GLU A 37 12.05 12.92 13.65
C GLU A 37 11.57 11.94 12.58
N PRO A 38 10.25 11.63 12.53
CA PRO A 38 9.69 10.74 11.52
C PRO A 38 9.87 11.30 10.11
N LEU A 39 10.36 10.47 9.19
CA LEU A 39 10.53 10.80 7.78
C LEU A 39 9.17 10.73 7.05
N LYS A 40 8.35 11.77 7.20
CA LYS A 40 7.06 11.94 6.49
C LYS A 40 7.23 12.80 5.24
N ASP A 41 7.64 14.05 5.43
CA ASP A 41 8.03 14.97 4.36
C ASP A 41 9.56 15.00 4.25
N GLY A 42 10.09 14.65 3.09
CA GLY A 42 11.53 14.55 2.89
C GLY A 42 12.25 15.90 2.95
N ASP A 43 11.63 16.96 2.44
CA ASP A 43 12.27 18.27 2.34
C ASP A 43 12.22 18.99 3.69
N GLU A 44 11.09 18.92 4.41
CA GLU A 44 11.00 19.41 5.80
C GLU A 44 12.00 18.68 6.71
N TRP A 45 12.10 17.36 6.57
CA TRP A 45 12.99 16.54 7.37
C TRP A 45 14.47 16.87 7.11
N ILE A 46 14.86 17.10 5.85
CA ILE A 46 16.22 17.51 5.51
C ILE A 46 16.52 18.92 6.03
N GLN A 47 15.57 19.85 5.97
CA GLN A 47 15.74 21.18 6.56
C GLN A 47 16.03 21.08 8.07
N LYS A 48 15.26 20.28 8.80
CA LYS A 48 15.51 20.02 10.23
C LYS A 48 16.86 19.35 10.48
N LEU A 49 17.25 18.40 9.64
CA LEU A 49 18.57 17.78 9.73
C LEU A 49 19.68 18.79 9.51
N MET A 50 19.56 19.68 8.52
CA MET A 50 20.55 20.71 8.23
C MET A 50 20.73 21.71 9.37
N LEU A 51 19.65 22.02 10.10
CA LEU A 51 19.71 22.86 11.30
C LEU A 51 20.48 22.18 12.46
N LYS A 52 20.39 20.85 12.57
CA LYS A 52 21.06 20.07 13.61
C LYS A 52 22.51 19.71 13.24
N ASN A 53 22.71 19.28 12.00
CA ASN A 53 23.99 18.85 11.44
C ASN A 53 24.01 19.14 9.93
N SER A 54 24.59 20.28 9.57
CA SER A 54 24.63 20.78 8.19
C SER A 54 25.41 19.86 7.24
N MET A 55 26.50 19.26 7.72
CA MET A 55 27.32 18.34 6.94
C MET A 55 26.56 17.06 6.58
N LEU A 56 25.82 16.48 7.52
CA LEU A 56 24.95 15.34 7.25
C LEU A 56 23.82 15.70 6.29
N GLY A 57 23.21 16.88 6.47
CA GLY A 57 22.16 17.35 5.56
C GLY A 57 22.66 17.51 4.12
N LEU A 58 23.83 18.13 3.92
CA LEU A 58 24.47 18.24 2.60
C LEU A 58 24.76 16.87 2.00
N ARG A 59 25.28 15.92 2.80
CA ARG A 59 25.53 14.56 2.33
C ARG A 59 24.25 13.87 1.84
N VAL A 60 23.12 14.06 2.54
CA VAL A 60 21.82 13.53 2.11
C VAL A 60 21.39 14.16 0.78
N LEU A 61 21.60 15.46 0.59
CA LEU A 61 21.29 16.16 -0.66
C LEU A 61 22.12 15.67 -1.85
N GLU A 62 23.42 15.44 -1.66
CA GLU A 62 24.29 14.89 -2.70
C GLU A 62 23.85 13.48 -3.09
N VAL A 63 23.67 12.60 -2.11
CA VAL A 63 23.33 11.20 -2.36
C VAL A 63 21.95 11.06 -2.98
N ARG A 64 20.96 11.91 -2.61
CA ARG A 64 19.64 11.89 -3.27
C ARG A 64 19.70 12.33 -4.73
N LEU A 65 20.53 13.31 -5.04
CA LEU A 65 20.70 13.76 -6.42
C LEU A 65 21.36 12.66 -7.26
N ALA A 66 22.51 12.14 -6.80
CA ALA A 66 23.23 11.07 -7.47
C ALA A 66 22.35 9.84 -7.68
N TYR A 67 21.64 9.40 -6.63
CA TYR A 67 20.75 8.25 -6.72
C TYR A 67 19.64 8.47 -7.76
N SER A 68 19.03 9.66 -7.80
CA SER A 68 17.95 9.98 -8.75
C SER A 68 18.40 10.02 -10.21
N LEU A 69 19.67 10.31 -10.46
CA LEU A 69 20.22 10.49 -11.81
C LEU A 69 20.87 9.22 -12.35
N GLU A 70 21.58 8.48 -11.50
CA GLU A 70 22.50 7.42 -11.94
C GLU A 70 22.05 6.02 -11.52
N ASP A 71 21.48 5.88 -10.32
CA ASP A 71 21.23 4.56 -9.71
C ASP A 71 19.75 4.16 -9.69
N PHE A 72 18.83 5.10 -9.94
CA PHE A 72 17.40 4.80 -9.86
C PHE A 72 16.90 4.11 -11.13
N GLU A 73 16.47 2.87 -10.98
CA GLU A 73 15.95 2.06 -12.08
C GLU A 73 14.48 2.38 -12.41
N TYR A 74 14.23 3.53 -13.05
CA TYR A 74 12.89 3.99 -13.41
C TYR A 74 12.10 2.95 -14.23
N ASP A 75 12.75 2.28 -15.19
CA ASP A 75 12.11 1.28 -16.05
C ASP A 75 11.63 0.06 -15.25
N GLN A 76 12.41 -0.33 -14.24
CA GLN A 76 12.03 -1.44 -13.36
C GLN A 76 10.87 -1.05 -12.46
N LEU A 77 10.89 0.18 -11.91
CA LEU A 77 9.79 0.71 -11.12
C LEU A 77 8.50 0.74 -11.93
N GLU A 78 8.52 1.29 -13.13
CA GLU A 78 7.33 1.40 -13.98
C GLU A 78 6.77 0.02 -14.31
N ARG A 79 7.63 -0.92 -14.71
CA ARG A 79 7.24 -2.30 -15.02
C ARG A 79 6.58 -2.98 -13.82
N LEU A 80 7.18 -2.86 -12.64
CA LEU A 80 6.65 -3.49 -11.43
C LEU A 80 5.33 -2.85 -11.00
N ALA A 81 5.24 -1.51 -11.01
CA ALA A 81 4.02 -0.80 -10.65
C ALA A 81 2.84 -1.18 -11.56
N LYS A 82 3.06 -1.29 -12.88
CA LYS A 82 2.03 -1.73 -13.82
C LYS A 82 1.59 -3.16 -13.54
N LYS A 83 2.54 -4.07 -13.32
CA LYS A 83 2.26 -5.48 -13.00
C LYS A 83 1.44 -5.60 -11.71
N ASP A 84 1.89 -4.98 -10.63
CA ASP A 84 1.25 -5.05 -9.33
C ASP A 84 -0.17 -4.48 -9.38
N MET A 85 -0.38 -3.39 -10.12
CA MET A 85 -1.70 -2.81 -10.33
C MET A 85 -2.63 -3.75 -11.09
N GLN A 86 -2.13 -4.39 -12.15
CA GLN A 86 -2.91 -5.36 -12.92
C GLN A 86 -3.31 -6.57 -12.07
N GLU A 87 -2.37 -7.12 -11.31
CA GLU A 87 -2.62 -8.24 -10.41
C GLU A 87 -3.61 -7.87 -9.30
N ALA A 88 -3.45 -6.71 -8.67
CA ALA A 88 -4.38 -6.21 -7.66
C ALA A 88 -5.81 -6.05 -8.21
N ASN A 89 -5.95 -5.47 -9.40
CA ASN A 89 -7.26 -5.31 -10.04
C ASN A 89 -7.91 -6.67 -10.36
N ILE A 90 -7.14 -7.63 -10.86
CA ILE A 90 -7.64 -9.00 -11.11
C ILE A 90 -8.11 -9.64 -9.81
N MET A 91 -7.34 -9.51 -8.73
CA MET A 91 -7.70 -10.06 -7.42
C MET A 91 -8.98 -9.44 -6.86
N LEU A 92 -9.13 -8.11 -6.98
CA LEU A 92 -10.34 -7.41 -6.57
C LEU A 92 -11.56 -7.85 -7.39
N MET A 93 -11.43 -7.97 -8.72
CA MET A 93 -12.51 -8.46 -9.58
C MET A 93 -12.91 -9.89 -9.24
N ARG A 94 -11.94 -10.77 -8.97
CA ARG A 94 -12.21 -12.15 -8.53
C ARG A 94 -12.93 -12.18 -7.19
N SER A 95 -12.41 -11.45 -6.19
CA SER A 95 -13.03 -11.37 -4.87
C SER A 95 -14.46 -10.85 -4.94
N PHE A 96 -14.71 -9.83 -5.76
CA PHE A 96 -16.04 -9.29 -5.99
C PHE A 96 -16.98 -10.31 -6.65
N ALA A 97 -16.52 -10.99 -7.70
CA ALA A 97 -17.30 -12.02 -8.38
C ALA A 97 -17.67 -13.18 -7.45
N THR A 98 -16.71 -13.67 -6.65
CA THR A 98 -16.94 -14.73 -5.65
C THR A 98 -17.98 -14.29 -4.61
N THR A 99 -17.82 -13.09 -4.05
CA THR A 99 -18.75 -12.55 -3.05
C THR A 99 -20.17 -12.43 -3.62
N ASN A 100 -20.30 -11.92 -4.85
CA ASN A 100 -21.60 -11.79 -5.49
C ASN A 100 -22.23 -13.15 -5.83
N PHE A 101 -21.43 -14.11 -6.27
CA PHE A 101 -21.90 -15.47 -6.52
C PHE A 101 -22.42 -16.12 -5.23
N GLU A 102 -21.68 -16.00 -4.13
CA GLU A 102 -22.12 -16.50 -2.81
C GLU A 102 -23.44 -15.83 -2.37
N ASN A 103 -23.57 -14.52 -2.56
CA ASN A 103 -24.80 -13.79 -2.24
C ASN A 103 -25.98 -14.22 -3.12
N ALA A 104 -25.75 -14.44 -4.41
CA ALA A 104 -26.77 -14.95 -5.32
C ALA A 104 -27.25 -16.35 -4.94
N VAL A 105 -26.32 -17.25 -4.58
CA VAL A 105 -26.64 -18.60 -4.09
C VAL A 105 -27.49 -18.52 -2.82
N ARG A 106 -27.07 -17.74 -1.81
CA ARG A 106 -27.85 -17.55 -0.57
C ARG A 106 -29.26 -17.00 -0.84
N SER A 107 -29.37 -16.08 -1.80
CA SER A 107 -30.66 -15.49 -2.19
C SER A 107 -31.58 -16.52 -2.86
N ALA A 108 -31.01 -17.40 -3.70
CA ALA A 108 -31.73 -18.51 -4.31
C ALA A 108 -32.18 -19.55 -3.27
N GLU A 109 -31.32 -19.90 -2.31
CA GLU A 109 -31.65 -20.81 -1.21
C GLU A 109 -32.78 -20.24 -0.34
N SER A 110 -32.73 -18.96 0.01
CA SER A 110 -33.80 -18.27 0.75
C SER A 110 -35.14 -18.31 0.03
N ASN A 111 -35.16 -18.07 -1.29
CA ASN A 111 -36.37 -18.10 -2.10
C ASN A 111 -36.98 -19.52 -2.20
N ILE A 112 -36.14 -20.55 -2.31
CA ILE A 112 -36.59 -21.95 -2.31
C ILE A 112 -37.23 -22.28 -0.96
N ILE A 113 -36.56 -21.96 0.14
CA ILE A 113 -37.08 -22.21 1.50
C ILE A 113 -38.43 -21.53 1.67
N SER A 114 -38.58 -20.25 1.30
CA SER A 114 -39.86 -19.55 1.41
C SER A 114 -40.98 -20.19 0.58
N SER A 115 -40.67 -20.72 -0.61
CA SER A 115 -41.66 -21.37 -1.47
C SER A 115 -42.08 -22.76 -0.96
N VAL A 116 -41.21 -23.45 -0.22
CA VAL A 116 -41.48 -24.77 0.39
C VAL A 116 -42.22 -24.63 1.72
N THR A 117 -42.01 -23.54 2.47
CA THR A 117 -42.70 -23.27 3.73
C THR A 117 -44.06 -22.56 3.57
N GLN A 118 -44.41 -22.08 2.37
CA GLN A 118 -45.76 -21.57 2.10
C GLN A 118 -46.76 -22.72 2.09
N SER A 119 -47.65 -22.73 3.08
CA SER A 119 -48.77 -23.68 3.17
C SER A 119 -49.70 -23.48 1.96
N PRO A 120 -50.32 -24.54 1.40
CA PRO A 120 -51.19 -24.44 0.22
C PRO A 120 -52.33 -23.42 0.34
N GLU A 121 -52.82 -23.19 1.56
CA GLU A 121 -53.97 -22.32 1.86
C GLU A 121 -53.69 -20.83 1.52
N ASP A 122 -52.46 -20.34 1.69
CA ASP A 122 -52.13 -18.93 1.47
C ASP A 122 -52.10 -18.54 -0.03
N LYS A 123 -51.99 -19.52 -0.93
CA LYS A 123 -51.98 -19.28 -2.39
C LYS A 123 -53.39 -19.14 -2.97
N GLU A 124 -54.40 -19.74 -2.35
CA GLU A 124 -55.79 -19.67 -2.81
C GLU A 124 -56.46 -18.34 -2.41
N GLU A 125 -56.14 -17.79 -1.24
CA GLU A 125 -56.70 -16.50 -0.78
C GLU A 125 -56.24 -15.31 -1.65
N GLN A 126 -55.02 -15.34 -2.18
CA GLN A 126 -54.50 -14.27 -3.05
C GLN A 126 -55.10 -14.31 -4.47
N GLN A 127 -55.50 -15.49 -4.97
CA GLN A 127 -56.18 -15.60 -6.26
C GLN A 127 -57.66 -15.20 -6.18
N GLN A 128 -58.34 -15.44 -5.05
CA GLN A 128 -59.72 -15.01 -4.86
C GLN A 128 -59.86 -13.49 -4.70
N GLN A 129 -58.89 -12.81 -4.07
CA GLN A 129 -58.91 -11.35 -3.94
C GLN A 129 -58.66 -10.62 -5.27
N GLN A 130 -57.92 -11.21 -6.22
CA GLN A 130 -57.74 -10.61 -7.55
C GLN A 130 -58.96 -10.78 -8.48
N GLN A 131 -59.82 -11.77 -8.23
CA GLN A 131 -61.04 -11.98 -9.02
C GLN A 131 -62.24 -11.15 -8.52
N GLN A 132 -62.19 -10.62 -7.29
CA GLN A 132 -63.26 -9.78 -6.74
C GLN A 132 -63.05 -8.27 -6.96
N GLY A 133 -61.98 -7.87 -7.65
CA GLY A 133 -61.61 -6.47 -7.91
C GLY A 133 -61.91 -5.93 -9.32
N GLN A 134 -62.70 -6.64 -10.15
CA GLN A 134 -63.18 -6.16 -11.45
C GLN A 134 -64.65 -5.76 -11.43
#